data_AF-A0A858RSE2-F1
#
_entry.id   AF-A0A858RSE2-F1
#
_cell.length_a   1.000
_cell.length_b   1.000
_cell.length_c   1.000
_cell.angle_alpha   90.00
_cell.angle_beta   90.00
_cell.angle_gamma   90.00
#
_symmetry.space_group_name_H-M   'P 1'
#
loop_
_entity.id
_entity.type
_entity.pdbx_description
1 polymer ?
#
loop_
_entity_poly.entity_id
_entity_poly.type
_entity_poly.pdbx_seq_one_letter_code
_entity_poly.pdbx_strand_id
1 'polypeptide(L)'
;MTPRPLYRSLTFWSGIFLMSFIAWAWWKSLVTEFSYNSPRMELQNYAGYLSVSWLQPRVISHHIVSAPGLMMIIRQDFRIHPMPSPAFLHGQDKPGFPIVSLGQQLAEEDKPYFHATLQEAWAHQRRGNFLLLLPHWLLLLAAGVTWSGLLVWRARRHRGAGRAILTEAS
;
A
#
# COMPACT_ATOMS: atom_id res chain seq x y z
N MET A 1 -16.44 14.71 41.10
CA MET A 1 -16.90 14.93 39.71
C MET A 1 -16.82 13.62 38.94
N THR A 2 -17.95 13.02 38.59
CA THR A 2 -18.00 11.79 37.80
C THR A 2 -17.45 12.06 36.39
N PRO A 3 -16.57 11.21 35.84
CA PRO A 3 -16.05 11.40 34.48
C PRO A 3 -17.20 11.45 33.49
N ARG A 4 -17.30 12.55 32.74
CA ARG A 4 -18.43 12.83 31.86
C ARG A 4 -18.57 11.72 30.78
N PRO A 5 -19.76 11.11 30.62
CA PRO A 5 -20.00 9.99 29.69
C PRO A 5 -19.68 10.32 28.22
N LEU A 6 -19.61 11.61 27.87
CA LEU A 6 -19.26 12.12 26.54
C LEU A 6 -17.92 11.60 25.98
N TYR A 7 -16.88 11.46 26.82
CA TYR A 7 -15.55 11.03 26.33
C TYR A 7 -15.52 9.57 25.88
N ARG A 8 -16.33 8.72 26.51
CA ARG A 8 -16.42 7.29 26.15
C ARG A 8 -17.11 7.12 24.80
N SER A 9 -18.20 7.87 24.57
CA SER A 9 -18.93 7.87 23.31
C SER A 9 -18.03 8.34 22.16
N LEU A 10 -17.30 9.44 22.32
CA LEU A 10 -16.45 9.98 21.25
C LEU A 10 -15.35 9.00 20.80
N THR A 11 -14.71 8.32 21.75
CA THR A 11 -13.64 7.34 21.44
C THR A 11 -14.19 6.10 20.74
N PHE A 12 -15.41 5.69 21.12
CA PHE A 12 -16.10 4.58 20.48
C PHE A 12 -16.46 4.91 19.02
N TRP A 13 -17.09 6.07 18.80
CA TRP A 13 -17.48 6.52 17.45
C TRP A 13 -16.27 6.78 16.55
N SER A 14 -15.17 7.32 17.08
CA SER A 14 -13.94 7.50 16.30
C SER A 14 -13.32 6.15 15.89
N GLY A 15 -13.40 5.14 16.74
CA GLY A 15 -12.99 3.78 16.41
C GLY A 15 -13.83 3.17 15.27
N ILE A 16 -15.15 3.28 15.35
CA ILE A 16 -16.06 2.81 14.28
C ILE A 16 -15.75 3.53 12.96
N PHE A 17 -15.67 4.86 12.99
CA PHE A 17 -15.38 5.66 11.80
C PHE A 17 -14.05 5.27 11.15
N LEU A 18 -13.01 5.06 11.97
CA LEU A 18 -11.71 4.59 11.49
C LEU A 18 -11.81 3.21 10.82
N MET A 19 -12.50 2.25 11.45
CA MET A 19 -12.65 0.90 10.90
C MET A 19 -13.43 0.91 9.58
N SER A 20 -14.51 1.69 9.49
CA SER A 20 -15.27 1.87 8.25
C SER A 20 -14.41 2.50 7.14
N PHE A 21 -13.59 3.50 7.49
CA PHE A 21 -12.68 4.14 6.53
C PHE A 21 -11.60 3.18 6.02
N ILE A 22 -11.02 2.36 6.92
CA ILE A 22 -10.03 1.33 6.58
C ILE A 22 -10.63 0.30 5.62
N ALA A 23 -11.83 -0.22 5.92
CA ALA A 23 -12.52 -1.18 5.07
C ALA A 23 -12.85 -0.60 3.69
N TRP A 24 -13.31 0.65 3.66
CA TRP A 24 -13.58 1.36 2.41
C TRP A 24 -12.30 1.59 1.58
N ALA A 25 -11.22 2.04 2.22
CA ALA A 25 -9.93 2.26 1.55
C ALA A 25 -9.36 0.96 0.98
N TRP A 26 -9.47 -0.14 1.73
CA TRP A 26 -9.07 -1.46 1.25
C TRP A 26 -9.92 -1.88 0.04
N TRP A 27 -11.24 -1.85 0.15
CA TRP A 27 -12.12 -2.17 -0.98
C TRP A 27 -11.78 -1.32 -2.21
N LYS A 28 -11.58 -0.02 -2.01
CA LYS A 28 -11.26 0.91 -3.09
C LYS A 28 -9.91 0.60 -3.74
N SER A 29 -8.91 0.16 -2.96
CA SER A 29 -7.60 -0.26 -3.47
C SER A 29 -7.65 -1.50 -4.36
N LEU A 30 -8.64 -2.39 -4.16
CA LEU A 30 -8.83 -3.58 -4.99
C LEU A 30 -9.42 -3.25 -6.36
N VAL A 31 -10.25 -2.20 -6.44
CA VAL A 31 -11.04 -1.87 -7.64
C VAL A 31 -10.39 -0.76 -8.48
N THR A 32 -9.47 0.01 -7.90
CA THR A 32 -8.94 1.22 -8.55
C THR A 32 -7.47 1.04 -8.85
N GLU A 33 -7.13 1.01 -10.13
CA GLU A 33 -5.75 1.15 -10.55
C GLU A 33 -5.40 2.64 -10.67
N PHE A 34 -4.24 3.02 -10.12
CA PHE A 34 -3.62 4.30 -10.45
C PHE A 34 -2.17 4.05 -10.79
N SER A 35 -1.65 4.76 -11.78
CA SER A 35 -0.22 4.79 -12.05
C SER A 35 0.24 6.24 -12.11
N TYR A 36 1.36 6.49 -11.46
CA TYR A 36 2.13 7.72 -11.54
C TYR A 36 3.54 7.36 -12.01
N ASN A 37 3.94 7.92 -13.13
CA ASN A 37 5.23 7.64 -13.75
C ASN A 37 6.11 8.90 -13.75
N SER A 38 7.34 8.73 -13.29
CA SER A 38 8.43 9.70 -13.38
C SER A 38 9.65 9.05 -14.06
N PRO A 39 10.62 9.82 -14.58
CA PRO A 39 11.75 9.25 -15.35
C PRO A 39 12.59 8.16 -14.66
N ARG A 40 12.51 8.05 -13.33
CA ARG A 40 13.27 7.08 -12.54
C ARG A 40 12.42 6.24 -11.59
N MET A 41 11.18 6.63 -11.37
CA MET A 41 10.33 6.03 -10.35
C MET A 41 8.92 5.90 -10.91
N GLU A 42 8.34 4.72 -10.75
CA GLU A 42 6.95 4.49 -11.05
C GLU A 42 6.25 4.00 -9.77
N LEU A 43 5.13 4.64 -9.49
CA LEU A 43 4.27 4.34 -8.37
C LEU A 43 2.95 3.87 -8.95
N GLN A 44 2.54 2.65 -8.61
CA GLN A 44 1.28 2.12 -9.11
C GLN A 44 0.51 1.47 -7.95
N ASN A 45 -0.80 1.61 -7.98
CA ASN A 45 -1.69 0.77 -7.20
C ASN A 45 -2.29 -0.26 -8.13
N TYR A 46 -2.08 -1.52 -7.81
CA TYR A 46 -2.59 -2.63 -8.58
C TYR A 46 -3.10 -3.68 -7.61
N ALA A 47 -4.35 -4.11 -7.74
CA ALA A 47 -4.89 -5.25 -7.01
C ALA A 47 -4.81 -5.21 -5.47
N GLY A 48 -4.86 -4.02 -4.85
CA GLY A 48 -4.60 -3.92 -3.41
C GLY A 48 -3.12 -4.01 -3.03
N TYR A 49 -2.21 -3.73 -3.97
CA TYR A 49 -0.78 -3.49 -3.73
C TYR A 49 -0.41 -2.08 -4.12
N LEU A 50 0.40 -1.44 -3.30
CA LEU A 50 1.18 -0.30 -3.71
C LEU A 50 2.52 -0.83 -4.24
N SER A 51 2.75 -0.72 -5.55
CA SER A 51 4.02 -0.98 -6.18
C SER A 51 4.84 0.31 -6.27
N VAL A 52 6.10 0.21 -5.85
CA VAL A 52 7.10 1.25 -6.05
C VAL A 52 8.23 0.63 -6.84
N SER A 53 8.40 1.06 -8.08
CA SER A 53 9.52 0.62 -8.92
C SER A 53 10.52 1.75 -9.08
N TRP A 54 11.80 1.41 -9.04
CA TRP A 54 12.89 2.30 -9.44
C TRP A 54 13.50 1.74 -10.71
N LEU A 55 13.49 2.56 -11.75
CA LEU A 55 13.96 2.21 -13.08
C LEU A 55 15.14 3.11 -13.40
N GLN A 56 16.27 2.51 -13.75
CA GLN A 56 17.36 3.27 -14.37
C GLN A 56 16.84 3.92 -15.66
N PRO A 57 17.27 5.16 -15.97
CA PRO A 57 16.84 5.87 -17.18
C PRO A 57 17.04 4.97 -18.40
N ARG A 58 15.94 4.58 -19.05
CA ARG A 58 16.02 3.94 -20.37
C ARG A 58 16.40 5.00 -21.39
N VAL A 59 17.25 4.63 -22.35
CA VAL A 59 17.15 5.20 -23.70
C VAL A 59 15.79 4.74 -24.20
N ILE A 60 14.82 5.65 -24.21
CA ILE A 60 13.38 5.36 -24.35
C ILE A 60 13.14 4.55 -25.62
N SER A 61 12.80 3.27 -25.47
CA SER A 61 12.19 2.49 -26.55
C SER A 61 10.68 2.53 -26.29
N HIS A 62 10.00 3.31 -27.13
CA HIS A 62 8.57 3.58 -27.12
C HIS A 62 7.72 2.31 -27.08
N HIS A 63 7.21 1.90 -25.92
CA HIS A 63 5.93 1.20 -25.87
C HIS A 63 5.21 1.62 -24.59
N ILE A 64 4.10 2.35 -24.78
CA ILE A 64 3.22 2.95 -23.77
C ILE A 64 3.79 4.24 -23.16
N VAL A 65 3.66 5.33 -23.93
CA VAL A 65 3.92 6.70 -23.46
C VAL A 65 2.77 7.13 -22.55
N SER A 66 2.85 6.80 -21.26
CA SER A 66 2.24 7.68 -20.26
C SER A 66 3.12 8.92 -20.22
N ALA A 67 2.62 10.08 -20.66
CA ALA A 67 3.40 11.31 -20.55
C ALA A 67 3.77 11.51 -19.07
N PRO A 68 5.02 11.88 -18.74
CA PRO A 68 5.43 12.09 -17.36
C PRO A 68 4.47 13.08 -16.68
N GLY A 69 3.91 12.67 -15.54
CA GLY A 69 2.91 13.45 -14.81
C GLY A 69 1.44 13.22 -15.20
N LEU A 70 1.12 12.40 -16.21
CA LEU A 70 -0.25 11.93 -16.43
C LEU A 70 -0.62 10.82 -15.44
N MET A 71 -1.64 11.07 -14.63
CA MET A 71 -2.29 10.05 -13.81
C MET A 71 -3.28 9.29 -14.69
N MET A 72 -3.04 8.01 -14.93
CA MET A 72 -4.00 7.14 -15.61
C MET A 72 -4.82 6.38 -14.56
N ILE A 73 -6.14 6.42 -14.70
CA ILE A 73 -7.07 5.63 -13.88
C ILE A 73 -7.74 4.63 -14.82
N ILE A 74 -7.35 3.36 -14.72
CA ILE A 74 -8.00 2.28 -15.44
C ILE A 74 -8.92 1.56 -14.45
N ARG A 75 -10.18 1.31 -14.86
CA ARG A 75 -11.06 0.38 -14.15
C ARG A 75 -11.01 -0.94 -14.90
N GLN A 76 -10.49 -1.98 -14.24
CA GLN A 76 -10.44 -3.31 -14.81
C GLN A 76 -11.11 -4.28 -13.84
N ASP A 77 -12.00 -5.12 -14.36
CA ASP A 77 -12.71 -6.15 -13.59
C ASP A 77 -11.89 -7.44 -13.50
N PHE A 78 -10.64 -7.34 -13.05
CA PHE A 78 -9.81 -8.53 -12.85
C PHE A 78 -10.21 -9.25 -11.55
N ARG A 79 -10.37 -10.57 -11.63
CA ARG A 79 -10.44 -11.44 -10.44
C ARG A 79 -9.02 -11.66 -9.91
N ILE A 80 -8.50 -10.66 -9.21
CA ILE A 80 -7.10 -10.74 -8.76
C ILE A 80 -7.04 -11.53 -7.46
N HIS A 81 -6.22 -12.58 -7.45
CA HIS A 81 -5.86 -13.26 -6.22
C HIS A 81 -4.95 -12.35 -5.40
N PRO A 82 -5.34 -11.95 -4.17
CA PRO A 82 -4.46 -11.15 -3.32
C PRO A 82 -3.17 -11.94 -3.05
N MET A 83 -2.02 -11.39 -3.47
CA MET A 83 -0.72 -11.87 -3.01
C MET A 83 -0.63 -11.83 -1.47
N PRO A 84 -0.26 -12.94 -0.82
CA PRO A 84 -0.25 -13.00 0.64
C PRO A 84 0.89 -12.22 1.29
N SER A 85 1.97 -11.88 0.57
CA SER A 85 3.20 -11.34 1.17
C SER A 85 3.74 -10.08 0.48
N PRO A 86 4.37 -9.16 1.23
CA PRO A 86 5.22 -8.12 0.64
C PRO A 86 6.36 -8.79 -0.14
N ALA A 87 6.75 -8.17 -1.25
CA ALA A 87 7.83 -8.67 -2.09
C ALA A 87 8.79 -7.55 -2.46
N PHE A 88 10.07 -7.90 -2.53
CA PHE A 88 11.12 -7.02 -3.00
C PHE A 88 11.89 -7.74 -4.10
N LEU A 89 11.75 -7.26 -5.33
CA LEU A 89 12.28 -7.88 -6.54
C LEU A 89 13.37 -6.99 -7.13
N HIS A 90 14.39 -7.61 -7.70
CA HIS A 90 15.52 -6.92 -8.32
C HIS A 90 15.73 -7.37 -9.75
N GLY A 91 16.14 -6.44 -10.60
CA GLY A 91 16.66 -6.76 -11.93
C GLY A 91 17.94 -7.57 -11.86
N GLN A 92 18.04 -8.62 -12.68
CA GLN A 92 19.19 -9.53 -12.71
C GLN A 92 19.93 -9.55 -14.07
N ASP A 93 19.50 -8.74 -15.05
CA ASP A 93 20.01 -8.76 -16.43
C ASP A 93 19.85 -10.13 -17.13
N LYS A 94 18.84 -10.93 -16.78
CA LYS A 94 18.62 -12.19 -17.49
C LYS A 94 18.26 -11.92 -18.96
N PRO A 95 18.92 -12.53 -19.96
CA PRO A 95 18.55 -12.39 -21.35
C PRO A 95 17.22 -13.11 -21.64
N GLY A 96 16.45 -12.63 -22.64
CA GLY A 96 15.47 -13.47 -23.35
C GLY A 96 14.00 -13.42 -22.93
N PHE A 97 13.52 -12.42 -22.18
CA PHE A 97 12.07 -12.31 -21.87
C PHE A 97 11.38 -11.28 -22.77
N PRO A 98 10.47 -11.70 -23.66
CA PRO A 98 9.70 -10.77 -24.45
C PRO A 98 8.70 -10.02 -23.56
N ILE A 99 8.89 -8.71 -23.38
CA ILE A 99 8.02 -7.84 -22.57
C ILE A 99 6.53 -7.94 -22.99
N VAL A 100 6.28 -8.23 -24.27
CA VAL A 100 4.94 -8.36 -24.85
C VAL A 100 4.16 -9.55 -24.25
N SER A 101 4.84 -10.59 -23.75
CA SER A 101 4.15 -11.76 -23.19
C SER A 101 3.60 -11.51 -21.79
N LEU A 102 4.09 -10.52 -21.03
CA LEU A 102 3.66 -10.33 -19.64
C LEU A 102 2.20 -9.88 -19.55
N GLY A 103 1.81 -8.90 -20.36
CA GLY A 103 0.42 -8.41 -20.39
C GLY A 103 -0.56 -9.48 -20.91
N GLN A 104 -0.14 -10.29 -21.88
CA GLN A 104 -0.94 -11.39 -22.39
C GLN A 104 -1.02 -12.57 -21.40
N GLN A 105 0.10 -12.97 -20.78
CA GLN A 105 0.11 -14.03 -19.76
C GLN A 105 -0.69 -13.64 -18.53
N LEU A 106 -0.62 -12.38 -18.08
CA LEU A 106 -1.42 -11.90 -16.97
C LEU A 106 -2.93 -11.83 -17.29
N ALA A 107 -3.29 -11.62 -18.56
CA ALA A 107 -4.67 -11.60 -19.00
C ALA A 107 -5.26 -13.01 -19.22
N GLU A 108 -4.44 -13.99 -19.60
CA GLU A 108 -4.86 -15.37 -19.86
C GLU A 108 -4.78 -16.29 -18.63
N GLU A 109 -3.90 -16.00 -17.67
CA GLU A 109 -3.74 -16.83 -16.48
C GLU A 109 -4.65 -16.42 -15.33
N ASP A 110 -5.77 -17.13 -15.20
CA ASP A 110 -6.61 -17.21 -13.99
C ASP A 110 -5.88 -17.91 -12.81
N LYS A 111 -4.54 -17.77 -12.72
CA LYS A 111 -3.66 -18.71 -12.00
C LYS A 111 -3.00 -18.15 -10.72
N PRO A 112 -2.71 -19.04 -9.75
CA PRO A 112 -1.95 -18.75 -8.52
C PRO A 112 -0.46 -18.41 -8.72
N TYR A 113 0.03 -18.29 -9.97
CA TYR A 113 1.46 -18.11 -10.26
C TYR A 113 1.90 -16.65 -10.42
N PHE A 114 1.02 -15.68 -10.16
CA PHE A 114 1.32 -14.25 -10.31
C PHE A 114 2.67 -13.84 -9.68
N HIS A 115 3.03 -14.39 -8.51
CA HIS A 115 4.32 -14.13 -7.88
C HIS A 115 5.50 -14.69 -8.67
N ALA A 116 5.41 -15.94 -9.15
CA ALA A 116 6.47 -16.56 -9.95
C ALA A 116 6.65 -15.81 -11.28
N THR A 117 5.55 -15.49 -11.95
CA THR A 117 5.55 -14.72 -13.21
C THR A 117 6.15 -13.33 -13.01
N LEU A 118 5.79 -12.64 -11.93
CA LEU A 118 6.33 -11.32 -11.62
C LEU A 118 7.82 -11.39 -11.26
N GLN A 119 8.24 -12.38 -10.47
CA GLN A 119 9.64 -12.60 -10.13
C GLN A 119 10.48 -12.92 -11.35
N GLU A 120 9.97 -13.76 -12.26
CA GLU A 120 10.61 -14.07 -13.54
C GLU A 120 10.73 -12.81 -14.39
N ALA A 121 9.61 -12.09 -14.62
CA ALA A 121 9.59 -10.85 -15.39
C ALA A 121 10.58 -9.80 -14.83
N TRP A 122 10.69 -9.71 -13.50
CA TRP A 122 11.65 -8.80 -12.86
C TRP A 122 13.09 -9.26 -12.97
N ALA A 123 13.37 -10.56 -13.02
CA ALA A 123 14.73 -11.05 -13.23
C ALA A 123 15.32 -10.62 -14.59
N HIS A 124 14.47 -10.33 -15.57
CA HIS A 124 14.87 -9.79 -16.88
C HIS A 124 15.07 -8.27 -16.91
N GLN A 125 14.74 -7.55 -15.83
CA GLN A 125 15.04 -6.13 -15.71
C GLN A 125 16.54 -5.90 -15.49
N ARG A 126 16.99 -4.67 -15.80
CA ARG A 126 18.39 -4.29 -15.63
C ARG A 126 18.84 -4.35 -14.17
N ARG A 127 20.09 -4.75 -13.93
CA ARG A 127 20.67 -4.64 -12.58
C ARG A 127 20.60 -3.20 -12.08
N GLY A 128 20.15 -3.05 -10.84
CA GLY A 128 19.90 -1.75 -10.20
C GLY A 128 18.46 -1.27 -10.33
N ASN A 129 17.64 -1.89 -11.16
CA ASN A 129 16.19 -1.73 -11.06
C ASN A 129 15.68 -2.55 -9.87
N PHE A 130 14.69 -2.02 -9.15
CA PHE A 130 13.99 -2.76 -8.11
C PHE A 130 12.49 -2.48 -8.14
N LEU A 131 11.74 -3.43 -7.58
CA LEU A 131 10.30 -3.31 -7.32
C LEU A 131 10.02 -3.69 -5.88
N LEU A 132 9.36 -2.79 -5.19
CA LEU A 132 8.79 -3.02 -3.87
C LEU A 132 7.27 -3.16 -4.01
N LEU A 133 6.73 -4.29 -3.58
CA LEU A 133 5.29 -4.53 -3.49
C LEU A 133 4.85 -4.48 -2.03
N LEU A 134 4.00 -3.50 -1.72
CA LEU A 134 3.43 -3.30 -0.39
C LEU A 134 1.94 -3.63 -0.42
N PRO A 135 1.51 -4.77 0.16
CA PRO A 135 0.10 -5.02 0.40
C PRO A 135 -0.55 -3.85 1.17
N HIS A 136 -1.74 -3.41 0.75
CA HIS A 136 -2.43 -2.30 1.41
C HIS A 136 -2.72 -2.59 2.89
N TRP A 137 -2.95 -3.85 3.27
CA TRP A 137 -3.17 -4.21 4.68
C TRP A 137 -1.99 -3.81 5.58
N LEU A 138 -0.75 -3.79 5.08
CA LEU A 138 0.41 -3.31 5.84
C LEU A 138 0.33 -1.80 6.08
N LEU A 139 -0.10 -1.02 5.09
CA LEU A 139 -0.30 0.42 5.23
C LEU A 139 -1.42 0.72 6.23
N LEU A 140 -2.51 -0.05 6.18
CA LEU A 140 -3.63 0.05 7.11
C LEU A 140 -3.20 -0.36 8.54
N LEU A 141 -2.36 -1.39 8.67
CA LEU A 141 -1.80 -1.80 9.96
C LEU A 141 -0.91 -0.71 10.54
N ALA A 142 -0.02 -0.12 9.74
CA ALA A 142 0.84 0.99 10.17
C ALA A 142 0.00 2.20 10.66
N ALA A 143 -1.07 2.55 9.94
CA ALA A 143 -2.01 3.59 10.36
C ALA A 143 -2.74 3.22 11.66
N GLY A 144 -3.22 1.97 11.78
CA GLY A 144 -3.90 1.47 12.97
C GLY A 144 -3.00 1.43 14.22
N VAL A 145 -1.74 1.04 14.07
CA VAL A 145 -0.74 1.04 15.15
C VAL A 145 -0.43 2.47 15.59
N THR A 146 -0.21 3.38 14.64
CA THR A 146 0.03 4.80 14.94
C THR A 146 -1.15 5.40 15.72
N TRP A 147 -2.38 5.16 15.27
CA TRP A 147 -3.59 5.62 15.95
C TRP A 147 -3.73 5.03 17.36
N SER A 148 -3.51 3.72 17.52
CA SER A 148 -3.56 3.04 18.82
C SER A 148 -2.51 3.60 19.78
N GLY A 149 -1.31 3.89 19.29
CA GLY A 149 -0.25 4.54 20.06
C GLY A 149 -0.66 5.93 20.57
N LEU A 150 -1.30 6.74 19.72
CA LEU A 150 -1.82 8.06 20.11
C LEU A 150 -2.91 7.96 21.18
N LEU A 151 -3.81 6.97 21.09
CA LEU A 151 -4.82 6.74 22.13
C LEU A 151 -4.20 6.35 23.47
N VAL A 152 -3.23 5.44 23.47
CA VAL A 152 -2.52 5.02 24.68
C VAL A 152 -1.76 6.21 25.28
N TRP A 153 -1.07 7.00 24.46
CA TRP A 153 -0.37 8.20 24.90
C TRP A 153 -1.34 9.21 25.55
N ARG A 154 -2.48 9.47 24.91
CA ARG A 154 -3.52 10.35 25.47
C ARG A 154 -4.06 9.82 26.79
N ALA A 155 -4.36 8.53 26.88
CA ALA A 155 -4.84 7.90 28.12
C ALA A 155 -3.83 8.01 29.26
N ARG A 156 -2.53 7.84 28.97
CA ARG A 156 -1.45 8.02 29.94
C ARG A 156 -1.39 9.47 30.45
N ARG A 157 -1.51 10.46 29.56
CA ARG A 157 -1.49 11.88 29.94
C ARG A 157 -2.62 12.25 30.92
N HIS A 158 -3.82 11.71 30.71
CA HIS A 158 -4.95 11.95 31.61
C HIS A 158 -4.78 11.32 33.00
N ARG A 159 -4.06 10.20 33.11
CA ARG A 159 -3.76 9.58 34.41
C ARG A 159 -2.73 10.37 35.23
N GLY A 160 -1.79 11.06 34.57
CA GLY A 160 -0.78 11.89 35.24
C GLY A 160 -1.39 13.09 35.97
N ALA A 161 -2.35 13.78 35.35
CA ALA A 161 -3.01 14.94 35.95
C ALA A 161 -3.79 14.59 37.23
N GLY A 162 -4.37 13.39 37.31
CA GLY A 162 -5.10 12.94 38.50
C GLY A 162 -4.20 12.65 39.70
N ARG A 163 -2.92 12.30 39.48
CA ARG A 163 -1.97 12.06 40.58
C ARG A 163 -1.48 13.35 41.22
N ALA A 164 -1.25 14.41 40.43
CA ALA A 164 -0.77 15.69 40.94
C ALA A 164 -1.74 16.36 41.93
N ILE A 165 -3.06 16.23 41.69
CA ILE A 165 -4.09 16.80 42.57
C ILE A 165 -4.13 16.10 43.94
N LEU A 166 -3.81 14.79 43.99
CA LEU A 166 -3.81 14.04 45.26
C LEU A 166 -2.59 14.36 46.14
N THR A 167 -1.47 14.79 45.54
CA THR A 167 -0.26 15.18 46.28
C THR A 167 -0.31 16.60 46.86
N GLU A 168 -1.18 17.50 46.34
CA GLU A 168 -1.38 18.84 46.93
C GLU A 168 -2.42 18.86 48.06
N ALA A 169 -3.20 17.79 48.19
CA ALA A 169 -4.25 17.67 49.21
C ALA A 169 -3.78 17.00 50.51
N SER A 170 -2.51 16.61 50.60
CA SER A 170 -1.88 15.95 51.76
C SER A 170 -0.80 16.83 52.38
#